data_AF-A0A6P6SDW6-F1
#
_entry.id   AF-A0A6P6SDW6-F1
#
_cell.length_a   1.000
_cell.length_b   1.000
_cell.length_c   1.000
_cell.angle_alpha   90.00
_cell.angle_beta   90.00
_cell.angle_gamma   90.00
#
_symmetry.space_group_name_H-M   'P 1'
#
loop_
_entity.id
_entity.type
_entity.pdbx_description
1 polymer ?
#
loop_
_entity_poly.entity_id
_entity_poly.type
_entity_poly.pdbx_seq_one_letter_code
_entity_poly.pdbx_strand_id
1 'polypeptide(L)'
;MATTAPNKKFSSHSRSVSLPSSSHPLILTAEEHLQRLKSSEAAPSTSHSLACQRLDGLKNLYELDDVLQLPLSQQAFSSERPGKWDEEVLDGSLRLLDLCGAVRDIYSGMKEIMRELESSIRRKRSGDLAHEVSSYMISKKHLKKMISKIYKELKKAENCNSTVVNKGSEDVPLVNLIKEVQLVSLPVLEYVLSFLSGSKAGSQPKGWSFVSKLLEQKRASSKEDSDIAAIKQIEIQLDLLNYKKSNQEVIKKLEEVDSSIEELAEVLEIVFRLLLKTRVSLLNILNH
;
A
#
# COMPACT_ATOMS: atom_id res chain seq x y z
N MET A 1 15.28 -72.11 -49.76
CA MET A 1 14.37 -71.28 -48.94
C MET A 1 15.20 -70.25 -48.20
N ALA A 2 15.10 -68.98 -48.59
CA ALA A 2 15.57 -67.83 -47.82
C ALA A 2 14.70 -66.64 -48.24
N THR A 3 13.83 -66.20 -47.35
CA THR A 3 12.84 -65.13 -47.56
C THR A 3 13.44 -63.78 -47.18
N THR A 4 13.54 -62.87 -48.14
CA THR A 4 13.87 -61.45 -47.92
C THR A 4 12.62 -60.68 -47.53
N ALA A 5 12.62 -60.04 -46.35
CA ALA A 5 11.56 -59.11 -45.93
C ALA A 5 11.91 -57.66 -46.32
N PRO A 6 10.93 -56.82 -46.76
CA PRO A 6 11.20 -55.45 -47.13
C PRO A 6 11.22 -54.54 -45.89
N ASN A 7 12.22 -53.67 -45.87
CA ASN A 7 12.49 -52.70 -44.80
C ASN A 7 11.46 -51.55 -44.86
N LYS A 8 10.47 -51.52 -43.96
CA LYS A 8 9.53 -50.39 -43.82
C LYS A 8 10.24 -49.23 -43.12
N LYS A 9 10.69 -48.24 -43.90
CA LYS A 9 11.07 -46.92 -43.38
C LYS A 9 9.80 -46.22 -42.87
N PHE A 10 9.59 -46.18 -41.56
CA PHE A 10 8.65 -45.26 -40.96
C PHE A 10 9.24 -43.86 -41.02
N SER A 11 8.67 -43.00 -41.86
CA SER A 11 8.89 -41.56 -41.79
C SER A 11 8.27 -41.06 -40.49
N SER A 12 9.11 -40.79 -39.49
CA SER A 12 8.70 -40.02 -38.33
C SER A 12 8.63 -38.56 -38.74
N HIS A 13 7.42 -38.02 -38.89
CA HIS A 13 7.24 -36.57 -38.86
C HIS A 13 7.63 -36.08 -37.46
N SER A 14 8.78 -35.41 -37.36
CA SER A 14 9.12 -34.57 -36.22
C SER A 14 8.06 -33.47 -36.14
N ARG A 15 7.02 -33.70 -35.32
CA ARG A 15 6.10 -32.64 -34.93
C ARG A 15 6.90 -31.64 -34.11
N SER A 16 6.97 -30.42 -34.61
CA SER A 16 7.53 -29.28 -33.90
C SER A 16 6.89 -29.22 -32.51
N VAL A 17 7.70 -29.40 -31.47
CA VAL A 17 7.32 -29.06 -30.11
C VAL A 17 7.25 -27.53 -30.09
N SER A 18 6.05 -26.98 -30.23
CA SER A 18 5.80 -25.58 -29.94
C SER A 18 6.24 -25.36 -28.50
N LEU A 19 7.28 -24.54 -28.31
CA LEU A 19 7.63 -24.00 -27.00
C LEU A 19 6.34 -23.47 -26.36
N PRO A 20 6.14 -23.62 -25.04
CA PRO A 20 5.02 -22.97 -24.39
C PRO A 20 5.07 -21.49 -24.77
N SER A 21 3.96 -20.99 -25.32
CA SER A 21 3.78 -19.59 -25.70
C SER A 21 4.24 -18.73 -24.53
N SER A 22 5.39 -18.07 -24.68
CA SER A 22 5.92 -17.19 -23.64
C SER A 22 4.91 -16.08 -23.39
N SER A 23 4.49 -15.89 -22.13
CA SER A 23 3.69 -14.75 -21.74
C SER A 23 4.33 -13.45 -22.24
N HIS A 24 3.50 -12.46 -22.59
CA HIS A 24 3.98 -11.17 -23.08
C HIS A 24 4.94 -10.55 -22.04
N PRO A 25 6.07 -9.93 -22.44
CA PRO A 25 7.06 -9.39 -21.50
C PRO A 25 6.47 -8.50 -20.40
N LEU A 26 5.49 -7.66 -20.74
CA LEU A 26 4.81 -6.79 -19.76
C LEU A 26 4.01 -7.56 -18.69
N ILE A 27 3.40 -8.70 -19.05
CA ILE A 27 2.66 -9.54 -18.10
C ILE A 27 3.65 -10.19 -17.13
N LEU A 28 4.78 -10.69 -17.64
CA LEU A 28 5.86 -11.23 -16.81
C LEU A 28 6.41 -10.18 -15.85
N THR A 29 6.63 -8.95 -16.33
CA THR A 29 7.07 -7.84 -15.48
C THR A 29 6.05 -7.53 -14.38
N ALA A 30 4.75 -7.50 -14.70
CA ALA A 30 3.69 -7.30 -13.70
C ALA A 30 3.67 -8.41 -12.63
N GLU A 31 3.77 -9.67 -13.05
CA GLU A 31 3.87 -10.82 -12.14
C GLU A 31 5.10 -10.73 -11.23
N GLU A 32 6.27 -10.36 -11.77
CA GLU A 32 7.50 -10.18 -11.00
C GLU A 32 7.36 -9.06 -9.95
N HIS A 33 6.79 -7.91 -10.31
CA HIS A 33 6.52 -6.83 -9.38
C HIS A 33 5.55 -7.26 -8.28
N LEU A 34 4.51 -8.02 -8.64
CA LEU A 34 3.53 -8.54 -7.69
C LEU A 34 4.17 -9.50 -6.69
N GLN A 35 4.99 -10.45 -7.15
CA GLN A 35 5.68 -11.39 -6.28
C GLN A 35 6.69 -10.70 -5.35
N ARG A 36 7.40 -9.68 -5.87
CA ARG A 36 8.31 -8.86 -5.06
C ARG A 36 7.56 -8.13 -3.95
N LEU A 37 6.40 -7.56 -4.26
CA LEU A 37 5.57 -6.83 -3.30
C LEU A 37 5.02 -7.76 -2.21
N LYS A 38 4.51 -8.95 -2.58
CA LYS A 38 4.08 -9.98 -1.62
C LYS A 38 5.22 -10.44 -0.71
N SER A 39 6.43 -10.61 -1.26
CA SER A 39 7.60 -11.02 -0.48
C SER A 39 8.05 -9.96 0.53
N SER A 40 7.79 -8.68 0.25
CA SER A 40 8.10 -7.56 1.16
C SER A 40 7.24 -7.59 2.44
N GLU A 41 6.11 -8.31 2.44
CA GLU A 41 5.12 -8.33 3.51
C GLU A 41 5.69 -8.80 4.87
N ALA A 42 6.71 -9.67 4.86
CA ALA A 42 7.24 -10.36 6.03
C ALA A 42 8.08 -9.52 7.02
N ALA A 43 8.35 -8.24 6.74
CA ALA A 43 9.19 -7.42 7.61
C ALA A 43 8.41 -6.93 8.86
N PRO A 44 8.84 -7.27 10.09
CA PRO A 44 8.10 -6.97 11.33
C PRO A 44 8.29 -5.53 11.84
N SER A 45 9.10 -4.73 11.16
CA SER A 45 9.41 -3.34 11.52
C SER A 45 8.68 -2.39 10.60
N THR A 46 8.03 -1.40 11.20
CA THR A 46 7.40 -0.33 10.45
C THR A 46 8.43 0.79 10.27
N SER A 47 8.84 1.11 9.04
CA SER A 47 9.83 2.17 8.71
C SER A 47 9.34 3.01 7.54
N HIS A 48 9.80 4.27 7.46
CA HIS A 48 9.50 5.16 6.33
C HIS A 48 10.04 4.59 5.03
N SER A 49 11.31 4.17 5.01
CA SER A 49 11.96 3.60 3.84
C SER A 49 11.21 2.40 3.25
N LEU A 50 10.68 1.53 4.11
CA LEU A 50 9.88 0.38 3.68
C LEU A 50 8.47 0.81 3.22
N ALA A 51 7.90 1.85 3.82
CA ALA A 51 6.64 2.42 3.35
C ALA A 51 6.79 3.02 1.94
N CYS A 52 7.85 3.80 1.70
CA CYS A 52 8.20 4.31 0.36
C CYS A 52 8.43 3.15 -0.61
N GLN A 53 9.25 2.16 -0.23
CA GLN A 53 9.54 1.00 -1.09
C GLN A 53 8.26 0.24 -1.49
N ARG A 54 7.33 0.01 -0.56
CA ARG A 54 6.07 -0.68 -0.85
C ARG A 54 5.15 0.16 -1.73
N LEU A 55 5.06 1.47 -1.50
CA LEU A 55 4.31 2.38 -2.36
C LEU A 55 4.91 2.47 -3.76
N ASP A 56 6.23 2.51 -3.90
CA ASP A 56 6.91 2.48 -5.19
C ASP A 56 6.66 1.14 -5.90
N GLY A 57 6.67 0.02 -5.16
CA GLY A 57 6.26 -1.27 -5.71
C GLY A 57 4.84 -1.24 -6.27
N LEU A 58 3.92 -0.61 -5.54
CA LEU A 58 2.53 -0.43 -5.97
C LEU A 58 2.39 0.50 -7.18
N LYS A 59 3.13 1.61 -7.18
CA LYS A 59 3.23 2.54 -8.31
C LYS A 59 3.68 1.80 -9.57
N ASN A 60 4.77 1.04 -9.49
CA ASN A 60 5.28 0.25 -10.63
C ASN A 60 4.23 -0.74 -11.16
N LEU A 61 3.45 -1.38 -10.29
CA LEU A 61 2.37 -2.28 -10.71
C LEU A 61 1.27 -1.56 -11.51
N TYR A 62 0.84 -0.37 -11.06
CA TYR A 62 -0.22 0.39 -11.73
C TYR A 62 0.28 1.26 -12.90
N GLU A 63 1.59 1.49 -13.02
CA GLU A 63 2.18 2.09 -14.22
C GLU A 63 2.08 1.15 -15.44
N LEU A 64 2.01 -0.17 -15.21
CA LEU A 64 1.83 -1.19 -16.24
C LEU A 64 0.37 -1.29 -16.75
N ASP A 65 -0.37 -0.18 -16.75
CA ASP A 65 -1.71 -0.10 -17.33
C ASP A 65 -1.73 -0.52 -18.82
N ASP A 66 -0.60 -0.37 -19.51
CA ASP A 66 -0.42 -0.85 -20.89
C ASP A 66 -0.65 -2.36 -21.03
N VAL A 67 -0.47 -3.15 -19.96
CA VAL A 67 -0.84 -4.58 -19.92
C VAL A 67 -2.32 -4.76 -20.23
N LEU A 68 -3.20 -3.91 -19.70
CA LEU A 68 -4.63 -3.97 -19.95
C LEU A 68 -4.97 -3.59 -21.40
N GLN A 69 -4.15 -2.73 -22.01
CA GLN A 69 -4.35 -2.23 -23.37
C GLN A 69 -3.82 -3.18 -24.47
N LEU A 70 -3.10 -4.26 -24.11
CA LEU A 70 -2.57 -5.22 -25.08
C LEU A 70 -3.71 -5.92 -25.86
N PRO A 71 -3.57 -6.16 -27.17
CA PRO A 71 -4.55 -6.92 -27.95
C PRO A 71 -4.81 -8.31 -27.38
N LEU A 72 -3.77 -8.98 -26.86
CA LEU A 72 -3.89 -10.29 -26.20
C LEU A 72 -4.74 -10.21 -24.93
N SER A 73 -4.62 -9.11 -24.17
CA SER A 73 -5.42 -8.85 -22.99
C SER A 73 -6.88 -8.60 -23.36
N GLN A 74 -7.12 -7.75 -24.36
CA GLN A 74 -8.48 -7.50 -24.87
C GLN A 74 -9.15 -8.77 -25.40
N GLN A 75 -8.39 -9.61 -26.11
CA GLN A 75 -8.87 -10.91 -26.60
C GLN A 75 -9.19 -11.87 -25.44
N ALA A 76 -8.34 -11.90 -24.40
CA ALA A 76 -8.58 -12.67 -23.18
C ALA A 76 -9.91 -12.28 -22.53
N PHE A 77 -10.16 -10.98 -22.34
CA PHE A 77 -11.41 -10.48 -21.75
C PHE A 77 -12.64 -10.71 -22.65
N SER A 78 -12.49 -10.57 -23.98
CA SER A 78 -13.58 -10.79 -24.94
C SER A 78 -14.02 -12.26 -25.03
N SER A 79 -13.12 -13.20 -24.70
CA SER A 79 -13.39 -14.64 -24.74
C SER A 79 -14.12 -15.18 -23.51
N GLU A 80 -14.17 -14.38 -22.44
CA GLU A 80 -14.84 -14.71 -21.20
C GLU A 80 -16.35 -14.46 -21.28
N ARG A 81 -17.15 -15.24 -20.54
CA ARG A 81 -18.59 -14.96 -20.45
C ARG A 81 -18.79 -13.65 -19.67
N PRO A 82 -19.49 -12.65 -20.26
CA PRO A 82 -19.77 -11.41 -19.56
C PRO A 82 -20.49 -11.65 -18.23
N GLY A 83 -20.07 -10.95 -17.19
CA GLY A 83 -20.85 -10.74 -15.96
C GLY A 83 -20.39 -11.46 -14.69
N LYS A 84 -19.39 -12.37 -14.72
CA LYS A 84 -18.92 -13.02 -13.48
C LYS A 84 -17.75 -12.28 -12.82
N TRP A 85 -16.76 -11.86 -13.62
CA TRP A 85 -15.56 -11.23 -13.09
C TRP A 85 -15.60 -9.70 -13.18
N ASP A 86 -16.44 -9.18 -14.09
CA ASP A 86 -16.58 -7.78 -14.45
C ASP A 86 -16.97 -6.94 -13.21
N GLU A 87 -18.04 -7.34 -12.53
CA GLU A 87 -18.53 -6.70 -11.30
C GLU A 87 -17.50 -6.84 -10.18
N GLU A 88 -16.87 -8.01 -10.03
CA GLU A 88 -15.89 -8.25 -8.97
C GLU A 88 -14.64 -7.37 -9.12
N VAL A 89 -14.11 -7.24 -10.34
CA VAL A 89 -12.94 -6.43 -10.67
C VAL A 89 -13.25 -4.94 -10.62
N LEU A 90 -14.42 -4.52 -11.14
CA LEU A 90 -14.85 -3.13 -11.07
C LEU A 90 -15.16 -2.70 -9.63
N ASP A 91 -15.84 -3.52 -8.85
CA ASP A 91 -16.09 -3.18 -7.45
C ASP A 91 -14.80 -3.21 -6.64
N GLY A 92 -13.91 -4.17 -6.90
CA GLY A 92 -12.60 -4.25 -6.26
C GLY A 92 -11.75 -3.01 -6.53
N SER A 93 -11.71 -2.54 -7.78
CA SER A 93 -10.99 -1.31 -8.15
C SER A 93 -11.64 -0.06 -7.55
N LEU A 94 -12.97 0.02 -7.46
CA LEU A 94 -13.66 1.14 -6.80
C LEU A 94 -13.34 1.20 -5.31
N ARG A 95 -13.48 0.07 -4.61
CA ARG A 95 -13.15 -0.04 -3.18
C ARG A 95 -11.71 0.38 -2.92
N LEU A 96 -10.77 -0.06 -3.76
CA LEU A 96 -9.37 0.29 -3.61
C LEU A 96 -9.12 1.78 -3.84
N LEU A 97 -9.78 2.37 -4.84
CA LEU A 97 -9.70 3.79 -5.14
C LEU A 97 -10.23 4.63 -3.97
N ASP A 98 -11.37 4.27 -3.40
CA ASP A 98 -11.96 4.94 -2.23
C ASP A 98 -11.03 4.87 -1.00
N LEU A 99 -10.45 3.69 -0.75
CA LEU A 99 -9.50 3.48 0.34
C LEU A 99 -8.19 4.26 0.13
N CYS A 100 -7.63 4.23 -1.08
CA CYS A 100 -6.43 4.99 -1.42
C CYS A 100 -6.67 6.51 -1.28
N GLY A 101 -7.82 6.99 -1.75
CA GLY A 101 -8.24 8.39 -1.58
C GLY A 101 -8.35 8.76 -0.10
N ALA A 102 -9.00 7.92 0.72
CA ALA A 102 -9.08 8.16 2.15
C ALA A 102 -7.70 8.19 2.84
N VAL A 103 -6.79 7.27 2.48
CA VAL A 103 -5.42 7.26 3.02
C VAL A 103 -4.65 8.52 2.61
N ARG A 104 -4.73 8.94 1.34
CA ARG A 104 -4.14 10.19 0.87
C ARG A 104 -4.67 11.40 1.64
N ASP A 105 -5.97 11.46 1.91
CA ASP A 105 -6.59 12.57 2.65
C ASP A 105 -6.10 12.59 4.12
N ILE A 106 -5.85 11.43 4.74
CA ILE A 106 -5.20 11.35 6.06
C ILE A 106 -3.80 11.94 6.02
N TYR A 107 -2.99 11.60 5.01
CA TYR A 107 -1.63 12.14 4.87
C TYR A 107 -1.64 13.66 4.66
N SER A 108 -2.56 14.14 3.83
CA SER A 108 -2.78 15.58 3.62
C SER A 108 -3.16 16.29 4.92
N GLY A 109 -4.06 15.71 5.72
CA GLY A 109 -4.44 16.24 7.02
C GLY A 109 -3.31 16.20 8.06
N MET A 110 -2.46 15.18 8.06
CA MET A 110 -1.30 15.15 8.96
C MET A 110 -0.31 16.27 8.62
N LYS A 111 -0.02 16.45 7.33
CA LYS A 111 0.85 17.51 6.82
C LYS A 111 0.34 18.90 7.21
N GLU A 112 -0.96 19.14 7.09
CA GLU A 112 -1.59 20.39 7.55
C GLU A 112 -1.39 20.60 9.05
N ILE A 113 -1.68 19.59 9.88
CA ILE A 113 -1.49 19.63 11.34
C ILE A 113 -0.04 19.95 11.71
N MET A 114 0.94 19.37 11.00
CA MET A 114 2.36 19.60 11.27
C MET A 114 2.78 21.03 10.92
N ARG A 115 2.37 21.53 9.75
CA ARG A 115 2.68 22.90 9.32
C ARG A 115 2.02 23.95 10.20
N GLU A 116 0.79 23.71 10.65
CA GLU A 116 0.11 24.59 11.60
C GLU A 116 0.84 24.66 12.94
N LEU A 117 1.27 23.51 13.46
CA LEU A 117 2.05 23.43 14.70
C LEU A 117 3.40 24.16 14.53
N GLU A 118 4.12 23.88 13.46
CA GLU A 118 5.42 24.50 13.17
C GLU A 118 5.31 26.02 13.07
N SER A 119 4.37 26.50 12.25
CA SER A 119 4.09 27.92 12.07
C SER A 119 3.73 28.61 13.39
N SER A 120 2.95 27.94 14.24
CA SER A 120 2.56 28.48 15.55
C SER A 120 3.75 28.55 16.51
N ILE A 121 4.60 27.52 16.56
CA ILE A 121 5.83 27.53 17.37
C ILE A 121 6.80 28.62 16.88
N ARG A 122 7.00 28.77 15.57
CA ARG A 122 7.88 29.80 14.99
C ARG A 122 7.43 31.23 15.31
N ARG A 123 6.12 31.49 15.28
CA ARG A 123 5.55 32.80 15.61
C ARG A 123 5.72 33.13 17.10
N LYS A 124 5.73 32.13 17.97
CA LYS A 124 5.84 32.29 19.42
C LYS A 124 7.31 32.29 19.87
N ARG A 125 7.94 33.47 19.80
CA ARG A 125 9.36 33.68 20.16
C ARG A 125 9.69 33.40 21.64
N SER A 126 8.72 33.53 22.54
CA SER A 126 8.83 33.17 23.97
C SER A 126 7.44 32.99 24.57
N GLY A 127 7.22 31.91 25.32
CA GLY A 127 5.96 31.68 26.05
C GLY A 127 5.59 30.21 26.14
N ASP A 128 4.57 29.93 26.95
CA ASP A 128 4.00 28.59 27.13
C ASP A 128 3.37 28.07 25.83
N LEU A 129 3.74 26.87 25.38
CA LEU A 129 3.21 26.21 24.17
C LEU A 129 1.95 25.37 24.43
N ALA A 130 1.37 25.41 25.64
CA ALA A 130 0.26 24.56 26.04
C ALA A 130 -0.94 24.61 25.08
N HIS A 131 -1.29 25.79 24.57
CA HIS A 131 -2.41 25.94 23.63
C HIS A 131 -2.12 25.26 22.28
N GLU A 132 -0.94 25.50 21.71
CA GLU A 132 -0.51 24.94 20.42
C GLU A 132 -0.41 23.41 20.50
N VAL A 133 0.17 22.89 21.58
CA VAL A 133 0.25 21.45 21.85
C VAL A 133 -1.14 20.86 22.04
N SER A 134 -2.03 21.53 22.77
CA SER A 134 -3.42 21.08 22.96
C SER A 134 -4.19 21.01 21.63
N SER A 135 -4.07 22.04 20.79
CA SER A 135 -4.69 22.09 19.46
C SER A 135 -4.19 20.94 18.57
N TYR A 136 -2.87 20.73 18.50
CA TYR A 136 -2.27 19.60 17.80
C TYR A 136 -2.80 18.25 18.30
N MET A 137 -2.89 18.06 19.62
CA MET A 137 -3.39 16.81 20.21
C MET A 137 -4.87 16.55 19.86
N ILE A 138 -5.69 17.59 19.82
CA ILE A 138 -7.10 17.49 19.40
C ILE A 138 -7.19 17.06 17.93
N SER A 139 -6.49 17.75 17.03
CA SER A 139 -6.48 17.44 15.59
C SER A 139 -5.93 16.04 15.32
N LYS A 140 -4.84 15.65 16.00
CA LYS A 140 -4.28 14.30 15.91
C LYS A 140 -5.23 13.23 16.42
N LYS A 141 -5.96 13.50 17.51
CA LYS A 141 -7.00 12.58 18.02
C LYS A 141 -8.11 12.40 16.99
N HIS A 142 -8.49 13.46 16.28
CA HIS A 142 -9.44 13.36 15.18
C HIS A 142 -8.88 12.48 14.05
N LEU A 143 -7.63 12.71 13.63
CA LEU A 143 -6.97 11.91 12.60
C LEU A 143 -6.89 10.43 12.98
N LYS A 144 -6.48 10.10 14.22
CA LYS A 144 -6.47 8.72 14.75
C LYS A 144 -7.84 8.05 14.69
N LYS A 145 -8.93 8.79 14.93
CA LYS A 145 -10.29 8.25 14.76
C LYS A 145 -10.58 7.92 13.31
N MET A 146 -10.20 8.78 12.36
CA MET A 146 -10.40 8.52 10.94
C MET A 146 -9.57 7.31 10.47
N ILE A 147 -8.30 7.22 10.88
CA ILE A 147 -7.44 6.06 10.64
C ILE A 147 -8.11 4.77 11.14
N SER A 148 -8.67 4.77 12.35
CA SER A 148 -9.37 3.60 12.89
C SER A 148 -10.62 3.19 12.09
N LYS A 149 -11.26 4.12 11.36
CA LYS A 149 -12.36 3.81 10.45
C LYS A 149 -11.82 3.15 9.19
N ILE A 150 -10.76 3.72 8.59
CA ILE A 150 -10.13 3.17 7.39
C ILE A 150 -9.62 1.75 7.63
N TYR A 151 -9.02 1.45 8.79
CA TYR A 151 -8.62 0.08 9.13
C TYR A 151 -9.79 -0.92 9.12
N LYS A 152 -10.98 -0.49 9.56
CA LYS A 152 -12.16 -1.37 9.52
C LYS A 152 -12.60 -1.62 8.08
N GLU A 153 -12.54 -0.60 7.23
CA GLU A 153 -12.88 -0.73 5.81
C GLU A 153 -11.84 -1.54 5.03
N LEU A 154 -10.53 -1.37 5.30
CA LEU A 154 -9.45 -2.21 4.78
C LEU A 154 -9.69 -3.68 5.12
N LYS A 155 -9.96 -3.99 6.38
CA LYS A 155 -10.22 -5.37 6.82
C LYS A 155 -11.47 -5.98 6.18
N LYS A 156 -12.52 -5.18 5.96
CA LYS A 156 -13.71 -5.64 5.22
C LYS A 156 -13.35 -5.93 3.77
N ALA A 157 -12.65 -5.01 3.10
CA ALA A 157 -12.23 -5.15 1.72
C ALA A 157 -11.32 -6.36 1.51
N GLU A 158 -10.39 -6.62 2.44
CA GLU A 158 -9.50 -7.78 2.42
C GLU A 158 -10.28 -9.09 2.49
N ASN A 159 -11.28 -9.18 3.37
CA ASN A 159 -12.14 -10.36 3.46
C ASN A 159 -12.95 -10.54 2.16
N CYS A 160 -13.54 -9.47 1.62
CA CYS A 160 -14.28 -9.52 0.36
C CYS A 160 -13.38 -9.99 -0.80
N ASN A 161 -12.24 -9.34 -1.00
CA ASN A 161 -11.32 -9.64 -2.10
C ASN A 161 -10.67 -11.04 -1.93
N SER A 162 -10.33 -11.45 -0.71
CA SER A 162 -9.79 -12.80 -0.46
C SER A 162 -10.82 -13.89 -0.76
N THR A 163 -12.11 -13.67 -0.45
CA THR A 163 -13.15 -14.64 -0.83
C THR A 163 -13.33 -14.73 -2.34
N VAL A 164 -13.13 -13.62 -3.06
CA VAL A 164 -13.18 -13.57 -4.52
C VAL A 164 -12.00 -14.33 -5.13
N VAL A 165 -10.77 -14.12 -4.63
CA VAL A 165 -9.57 -14.80 -5.11
C VAL A 165 -9.58 -16.31 -4.77
N ASN A 166 -10.04 -16.70 -3.57
CA ASN A 166 -9.99 -18.09 -3.09
C ASN A 166 -11.12 -18.98 -3.62
N LYS A 167 -12.16 -18.44 -4.27
CA LYS A 167 -13.30 -19.22 -4.78
C LYS A 167 -12.95 -20.16 -5.96
N GLY A 168 -11.67 -20.29 -6.32
CA GLY A 168 -11.22 -21.12 -7.43
C GLY A 168 -11.63 -20.47 -8.74
N SER A 169 -10.85 -19.50 -9.20
CA SER A 169 -11.16 -18.79 -10.43
C SER A 169 -10.94 -19.69 -11.65
N GLU A 170 -12.05 -20.10 -12.26
CA GLU A 170 -12.08 -20.50 -13.68
C GLU A 170 -11.76 -19.31 -14.61
N ASP A 171 -11.56 -18.12 -14.04
CA ASP A 171 -11.29 -16.88 -14.74
C ASP A 171 -9.90 -16.91 -15.41
N VAL A 172 -9.79 -16.15 -16.49
CA VAL A 172 -8.59 -16.07 -17.32
C VAL A 172 -7.40 -15.55 -16.48
N PRO A 173 -6.16 -16.03 -16.71
CA PRO A 173 -4.99 -15.67 -15.90
C PRO A 173 -4.81 -14.15 -15.65
N LEU A 174 -5.18 -13.33 -16.63
CA LEU A 174 -5.11 -11.88 -16.53
C LEU A 174 -6.12 -11.29 -15.53
N VAL A 175 -7.34 -11.81 -15.47
CA VAL A 175 -8.34 -11.42 -14.46
C VAL A 175 -7.82 -11.74 -13.05
N ASN A 176 -7.22 -12.91 -12.88
CA ASN A 176 -6.63 -13.33 -11.61
C ASN A 176 -5.48 -12.41 -11.21
N LEU A 177 -4.61 -12.05 -12.17
CA LEU A 177 -3.54 -11.09 -11.93
C LEU A 177 -4.08 -9.75 -11.42
N ILE A 178 -5.15 -9.22 -12.04
CA ILE A 178 -5.80 -7.98 -11.60
C ILE A 178 -6.35 -8.11 -10.17
N LYS A 179 -7.08 -9.20 -9.89
CA LYS A 179 -7.64 -9.46 -8.56
C LYS A 179 -6.55 -9.57 -7.49
N GLU A 180 -5.43 -10.21 -7.81
CA GLU A 180 -4.28 -10.31 -6.92
C GLU A 180 -3.58 -8.97 -6.70
N VAL A 181 -3.43 -8.15 -7.74
CA VAL A 181 -2.88 -6.79 -7.63
C VAL A 181 -3.79 -5.93 -6.73
N GLN A 182 -5.10 -6.00 -6.91
CA GLN A 182 -6.07 -5.32 -6.03
C GLN A 182 -5.95 -5.81 -4.58
N LEU A 183 -5.79 -7.11 -4.36
CA LEU A 183 -5.66 -7.70 -3.03
C LEU A 183 -4.37 -7.25 -2.33
N VAL A 184 -3.21 -7.32 -3.00
CA VAL A 184 -1.91 -6.92 -2.42
C VAL A 184 -1.83 -5.41 -2.16
N SER A 185 -2.65 -4.61 -2.85
CA SER A 185 -2.71 -3.16 -2.62
C SER A 185 -3.20 -2.81 -1.21
N LEU A 186 -4.10 -3.64 -0.65
CA LEU A 186 -4.71 -3.40 0.67
C LEU A 186 -3.67 -3.41 1.82
N PRO A 187 -2.85 -4.45 2.00
CA PRO A 187 -1.83 -4.45 3.06
C PRO A 187 -0.74 -3.38 2.85
N VAL A 188 -0.49 -2.93 1.61
CA VAL A 188 0.39 -1.78 1.36
C VAL A 188 -0.22 -0.50 1.91
N LEU A 189 -1.48 -0.21 1.59
CA LEU A 189 -2.20 0.95 2.14
C LEU A 189 -2.31 0.87 3.67
N GLU A 190 -2.54 -0.32 4.22
CA GLU A 190 -2.56 -0.55 5.67
C GLU A 190 -1.22 -0.23 6.32
N TYR A 191 -0.13 -0.71 5.72
CA TYR A 191 1.23 -0.48 6.20
C TYR A 191 1.58 1.01 6.18
N VAL A 192 1.29 1.70 5.08
CA VAL A 192 1.50 3.15 4.95
C VAL A 192 0.68 3.89 6.02
N LEU A 193 -0.60 3.55 6.19
CA LEU A 193 -1.42 4.15 7.24
C LEU A 193 -0.89 3.91 8.67
N SER A 194 -0.24 2.77 8.90
CA SER A 194 0.35 2.43 10.21
C SER A 194 1.52 3.33 10.60
N PHE A 195 2.20 3.93 9.61
CA PHE A 195 3.25 4.92 9.80
C PHE A 195 2.75 6.09 10.66
N LEU A 196 1.56 6.61 10.36
CA LEU A 196 0.96 7.76 11.06
C LEU A 196 0.36 7.41 12.43
N SER A 197 0.01 6.13 12.65
CA SER A 197 -0.67 5.68 13.86
C SER A 197 0.26 5.53 15.06
N GLY A 198 1.57 5.33 14.82
CA GLY A 198 2.54 5.06 15.89
C GLY A 198 2.38 3.69 16.56
N SER A 199 1.24 3.00 16.41
CA SER A 199 1.00 1.67 16.95
C SER A 199 1.24 0.59 15.90
N LYS A 200 1.93 -0.47 16.28
CA LYS A 200 2.04 -1.69 15.51
C LYS A 200 0.62 -2.20 15.19
N ALA A 201 0.31 -2.43 13.92
CA ALA A 201 -0.91 -3.11 13.51
C ALA A 201 -0.84 -4.55 14.02
N GLY A 202 -1.40 -4.78 15.21
CA GLY A 202 -1.29 -6.05 15.92
C GLY A 202 -1.35 -5.84 17.43
N SER A 203 -2.52 -6.10 18.00
CA SER A 203 -2.87 -5.99 19.44
C SER A 203 -3.28 -4.59 19.93
N GLN A 204 -4.60 -4.37 19.92
CA GLN A 204 -5.26 -3.60 20.97
C GLN A 204 -5.68 -4.60 22.05
N PRO A 205 -5.10 -4.60 23.26
CA PRO A 205 -5.75 -5.26 24.39
C PRO A 205 -6.97 -4.42 24.76
N LYS A 206 -8.15 -5.05 24.73
CA LYS A 206 -9.37 -4.47 25.29
C LYS A 206 -9.15 -4.27 26.79
N GLY A 207 -9.12 -3.01 27.23
CA GLY A 207 -9.26 -2.63 28.63
C GLY A 207 -7.98 -2.15 29.30
N TRP A 208 -7.99 -0.87 29.71
CA TRP A 208 -7.27 -0.25 30.83
C TRP A 208 -5.73 -0.46 30.82
N SER A 209 -4.93 0.58 30.61
CA SER A 209 -4.53 1.45 31.73
C SER A 209 -3.66 2.61 31.25
N PHE A 210 -3.91 3.78 31.83
CA PHE A 210 -3.25 5.06 31.57
C PHE A 210 -1.93 5.25 32.36
N VAL A 211 -1.24 4.19 32.80
CA VAL A 211 -0.11 4.34 33.75
C VAL A 211 1.10 3.45 33.45
N SER A 212 1.68 3.51 32.25
CA SER A 212 2.98 2.86 31.99
C SER A 212 3.97 3.68 31.16
N LYS A 213 3.86 5.01 31.18
CA LYS A 213 4.74 5.90 30.40
C LYS A 213 6.09 6.26 31.04
N LEU A 214 6.55 5.59 32.11
CA LEU A 214 7.79 6.00 32.81
C LEU A 214 8.81 4.87 33.06
N LEU A 215 8.74 3.75 32.35
CA LEU A 215 9.74 2.68 32.51
C LEU A 215 10.11 1.96 31.20
N GLU A 216 10.39 2.71 30.14
CA GLU A 216 11.05 2.18 28.93
C GLU A 216 12.42 2.83 28.66
N GLN A 217 12.97 3.62 29.59
CA GLN A 217 14.27 4.27 29.41
C GLN A 217 15.47 3.35 29.73
N LYS A 218 15.27 2.04 29.89
CA LYS A 218 16.35 1.12 30.25
C LYS A 218 16.22 -0.25 29.58
N ARG A 219 16.33 -0.29 28.26
CA ARG A 219 16.93 -1.42 27.53
C ARG A 219 17.63 -0.91 26.28
N ALA A 220 18.92 -1.20 26.22
CA ALA A 220 19.85 -0.68 25.25
C ALA A 220 19.68 -1.33 23.87
N SER A 221 19.95 -0.53 22.84
CA SER A 221 20.57 -0.91 21.57
C SER A 221 19.80 -1.88 20.66
N SER A 222 18.92 -1.32 19.81
CA SER A 222 19.04 -1.55 18.37
C SER A 222 19.00 -0.20 17.68
N LYS A 223 20.02 0.05 16.86
CA LYS A 223 20.19 1.26 16.07
C LYS A 223 19.37 1.09 14.80
N GLU A 224 18.06 1.29 14.91
CA GLU A 224 17.19 1.47 13.75
C GLU A 224 16.35 2.72 14.00
N ASP A 225 16.81 3.80 13.39
CA ASP A 225 16.04 5.02 13.15
C ASP A 225 14.79 4.65 12.34
N SER A 226 13.70 4.36 13.04
CA SER A 226 12.37 4.23 12.43
C SER A 226 11.65 5.55 12.64
N ASP A 227 11.22 6.22 11.58
CA ASP A 227 10.54 7.53 11.64
C ASP A 227 9.16 7.47 12.36
N ILE A 228 8.69 6.27 12.68
CA ILE A 228 7.54 6.06 13.58
C ILE A 228 7.93 6.25 15.03
N ALA A 229 9.17 5.87 15.38
CA ALA A 229 9.80 6.36 16.59
C ALA A 229 9.94 7.88 16.52
N ALA A 230 10.15 8.51 15.35
CA ALA A 230 10.19 9.97 15.23
C ALA A 230 8.82 10.65 15.47
N ILE A 231 7.70 10.16 14.92
CA ILE A 231 6.35 10.71 15.23
C ILE A 231 6.02 10.56 16.73
N LYS A 232 6.36 9.41 17.33
CA LYS A 232 6.24 9.18 18.78
C LYS A 232 7.22 10.02 19.60
N GLN A 233 8.42 10.25 19.09
CA GLN A 233 9.44 11.06 19.73
C GLN A 233 9.06 12.54 19.67
N ILE A 234 8.40 13.01 18.59
CA ILE A 234 7.77 14.33 18.52
C ILE A 234 6.68 14.43 19.58
N GLU A 235 5.82 13.42 19.75
CA GLU A 235 4.82 13.44 20.85
C GLU A 235 5.49 13.48 22.23
N ILE A 236 6.51 12.65 22.46
CA ILE A 236 7.27 12.65 23.72
C ILE A 236 7.97 14.00 23.94
N GLN A 237 8.46 14.63 22.88
CA GLN A 237 9.12 15.93 22.96
C GLN A 237 8.17 17.10 23.06
N LEU A 238 6.96 17.01 22.51
CA LEU A 238 5.86 17.95 22.73
C LEU A 238 5.33 17.83 24.18
N ASP A 239 5.23 16.60 24.71
CA ASP A 239 4.94 16.33 26.12
C ASP A 239 6.07 16.89 27.02
N LEU A 240 7.35 16.80 26.60
CA LEU A 240 8.52 17.36 27.30
C LEU A 240 8.75 18.86 27.11
N LEU A 241 8.18 19.47 26.06
CA LEU A 241 8.33 20.90 25.73
C LEU A 241 7.71 21.79 26.80
N ASN A 242 6.85 21.22 27.64
CA ASN A 242 6.38 21.87 28.86
C ASN A 242 7.50 22.08 29.90
N TYR A 243 8.73 21.58 29.67
CA TYR A 243 9.75 21.47 30.71
C TYR A 243 11.23 21.69 30.28
N LYS A 244 11.54 22.62 29.36
CA LYS A 244 12.90 23.24 29.13
C LYS A 244 13.67 22.93 27.82
N LYS A 245 13.05 22.56 26.69
CA LYS A 245 13.77 22.50 25.39
C LYS A 245 13.73 23.81 24.61
N SER A 246 14.77 24.07 23.81
CA SER A 246 14.77 25.17 22.84
C SER A 246 13.75 24.86 21.73
N ASN A 247 12.87 25.83 21.42
CA ASN A 247 11.89 25.74 20.33
C ASN A 247 12.53 25.29 19.00
N GLN A 248 13.82 25.60 18.80
CA GLN A 248 14.57 25.27 17.60
C GLN A 248 14.82 23.76 17.41
N GLU A 249 14.99 22.99 18.48
CA GLU A 249 15.18 21.53 18.37
C GLU A 249 13.88 20.83 17.96
N VAL A 250 12.74 21.32 18.45
CA VAL A 250 11.44 20.74 18.09
C VAL A 250 11.02 21.11 16.69
N ILE A 251 11.28 22.34 16.27
CA ILE A 251 11.08 22.74 14.87
C ILE A 251 11.87 21.82 13.93
N LYS A 252 13.16 21.58 14.20
CA LYS A 252 13.99 20.72 13.35
C LYS A 252 13.40 19.31 13.20
N LYS A 253 12.93 18.72 14.29
CA LYS A 253 12.31 17.38 14.25
C LYS A 253 10.97 17.38 13.54
N LEU A 254 10.21 18.47 13.67
CA LEU A 254 8.96 18.63 12.95
C LEU A 254 9.19 18.74 11.44
N GLU A 255 10.24 19.46 11.01
CA GLU A 255 10.67 19.52 9.60
C GLU A 255 11.09 18.16 9.06
N GLU A 256 11.86 17.37 9.84
CA GLU A 256 12.28 16.01 9.48
C GLU A 256 11.06 15.11 9.22
N VAL A 257 10.07 15.16 10.10
CA VAL A 257 8.86 14.33 9.96
C VAL A 257 7.89 14.87 8.90
N ASP A 258 7.75 16.20 8.74
CA ASP A 258 6.95 16.78 7.64
C ASP A 258 7.51 16.34 6.29
N SER A 259 8.84 16.30 6.15
CA SER A 259 9.51 15.82 4.93
C SER A 259 9.18 14.35 4.64
N SER A 260 9.24 13.48 5.65
CA SER A 260 8.86 12.06 5.50
C SER A 260 7.40 11.88 5.13
N ILE A 261 6.50 12.70 5.67
CA ILE A 261 5.06 12.66 5.36
C ILE A 261 4.79 13.19 3.96
N GLU A 262 5.45 14.28 3.56
CA GLU A 262 5.35 14.85 2.22
C GLU A 262 5.73 13.82 1.15
N GLU A 263 6.87 13.14 1.31
CA GLU A 263 7.31 12.11 0.35
C GLU A 263 6.26 11.00 0.18
N LEU A 264 5.74 10.48 1.29
CA LEU A 264 4.68 9.45 1.23
C LEU A 264 3.38 9.99 0.64
N ALA A 265 3.02 11.25 0.92
CA ALA A 265 1.83 11.90 0.37
C ALA A 265 1.92 12.10 -1.14
N GLU A 266 3.09 12.51 -1.65
CA GLU A 266 3.35 12.67 -3.08
C GLU A 266 3.22 11.33 -3.83
N VAL A 267 3.85 10.27 -3.31
CA VAL A 267 3.75 8.94 -3.92
C VAL A 267 2.31 8.39 -3.85
N LEU A 268 1.60 8.61 -2.73
CA LEU A 268 0.18 8.24 -2.62
C LEU A 268 -0.70 8.94 -3.66
N GLU A 269 -0.47 10.23 -3.93
CA GLU A 269 -1.19 10.96 -4.95
C GLU A 269 -0.91 10.41 -6.36
N ILE A 270 0.34 10.01 -6.64
CA ILE A 270 0.69 9.32 -7.90
C ILE A 270 -0.06 7.99 -8.00
N VAL A 271 -0.01 7.15 -6.97
CA VAL A 271 -0.71 5.86 -6.94
C VAL A 271 -2.21 6.04 -7.13
N PHE A 272 -2.82 7.04 -6.47
CA PHE A 272 -4.25 7.35 -6.63
C PHE A 272 -4.61 7.68 -8.09
N ARG A 273 -3.79 8.48 -8.77
CA ARG A 273 -3.99 8.81 -10.20
C ARG A 273 -3.83 7.58 -11.10
N LEU A 274 -2.89 6.70 -10.80
CA LEU A 274 -2.68 5.46 -11.54
C LEU A 274 -3.84 4.48 -11.33
N LEU A 275 -4.39 4.39 -10.12
CA LEU A 275 -5.61 3.63 -9.83
C LEU A 275 -6.82 4.16 -10.61
N LEU A 276 -6.99 5.49 -10.66
CA LEU A 276 -8.02 6.12 -11.48
C LEU A 276 -7.85 5.74 -12.96
N LYS A 277 -6.63 5.87 -13.50
CA LYS A 277 -6.32 5.50 -14.89
C LYS A 277 -6.66 4.04 -15.16
N THR A 278 -6.20 3.14 -14.29
CA THR A 278 -6.46 1.69 -14.39
C THR A 278 -7.95 1.39 -14.38
N ARG A 279 -8.73 2.03 -13.50
CA ARG A 279 -10.18 1.88 -13.46
C ARG A 279 -10.83 2.33 -14.77
N VAL A 280 -10.40 3.45 -15.34
CA VAL A 280 -10.89 3.93 -16.65
C VAL A 280 -10.56 2.92 -17.75
N SER A 281 -9.35 2.36 -17.77
CA SER A 281 -8.96 1.31 -18.71
C SER A 281 -9.86 0.08 -18.59
N LEU A 282 -10.13 -0.40 -17.35
CA LEU A 282 -11.04 -1.53 -17.10
C LEU A 282 -12.47 -1.24 -17.59
N LEU A 283 -13.00 -0.04 -17.31
CA LEU A 283 -14.32 0.37 -17.78
C LEU A 283 -14.39 0.44 -19.30
N ASN A 284 -13.33 0.89 -19.97
CA ASN A 284 -13.28 0.94 -21.43
C ASN A 284 -13.26 -0.47 -22.04
N ILE A 285 -12.51 -1.40 -21.44
CA ILE A 285 -12.44 -2.79 -21.89
C ILE A 285 -13.81 -3.48 -21.77
N LEU A 286 -14.54 -3.20 -20.68
CA LEU A 286 -15.83 -3.86 -20.41
C LEU A 286 -17.02 -3.27 -21.18
N ASN A 287 -16.87 -2.06 -21.73
CA ASN A 287 -17.93 -1.40 -22.51
C ASN A 287 -17.79 -1.62 -24.03
N HIS A 288 -16.77 -2.36 -24.49
CA HIS A 288 -16.48 -2.62 -25.91
C HIS A 288 -16.52 -4.12 -26.21
#